data_AF-A0A4Y2GRG5-F1
#
_entry.id   AF-A0A4Y2GRG5-F1
#
_cell.length_a   1.000
_cell.length_b   1.000
_cell.length_c   1.000
_cell.angle_alpha   90.00
_cell.angle_beta   90.00
_cell.angle_gamma   90.00
#
_symmetry.space_group_name_H-M   'P 1'
#
loop_
_entity.id
_entity.type
_entity.pdbx_description
1 polymer ?
#
loop_
_entity_poly.entity_id
_entity_poly.type
_entity_poly.pdbx_seq_one_letter_code
_entity_poly.pdbx_strand_id
1 'polypeptide(L)'
;MDQNVIQNIKLGYRKLLLTDIVNDPVHNENLEKTLKNVNLKDVVFNLANCWAFVSTLLINKSWKNLLPNFIYSEVEENVPTEEIQLASLINQLQNTYPMSNTEALQWAAEADDSLA
;
A
#
# COMPACT_ATOMS: atom_id res chain seq x y z
N MET A 1 10.68 7.71 -11.64
CA MET A 1 10.64 7.59 -10.17
C MET A 1 11.25 6.26 -9.83
N ASP A 2 12.05 6.16 -8.77
CA ASP A 2 12.71 4.91 -8.41
C ASP A 2 11.69 3.85 -7.95
N GLN A 3 12.06 2.59 -8.13
CA GLN A 3 11.19 1.46 -7.82
C GLN A 3 10.81 1.39 -6.34
N ASN A 4 11.71 1.76 -5.42
CA ASN A 4 11.41 1.73 -3.99
C ASN A 4 10.31 2.72 -3.60
N VAL A 5 10.29 3.92 -4.21
CA VAL A 5 9.24 4.91 -3.96
C VAL A 5 7.90 4.41 -4.49
N ILE A 6 7.90 3.81 -5.69
CA ILE A 6 6.68 3.22 -6.28
C ILE A 6 6.15 2.09 -5.38
N GLN A 7 7.01 1.21 -4.88
CA GLN A 7 6.63 0.12 -3.98
C GLN A 7 6.07 0.64 -2.65
N ASN A 8 6.68 1.66 -2.07
CA ASN A 8 6.19 2.27 -0.82
C ASN A 8 4.80 2.90 -1.01
N ILE A 9 4.56 3.60 -2.12
CA ILE A 9 3.23 4.14 -2.45
C ILE A 9 2.21 3.00 -2.62
N LYS A 10 2.56 1.92 -3.33
CA LYS A 10 1.69 0.75 -3.49
C LYS A 10 1.34 0.11 -2.14
N LEU A 11 2.32 -0.02 -1.25
CA LEU A 11 2.13 -0.57 0.09
C LEU A 11 1.17 0.31 0.92
N GLY A 12 1.41 1.63 0.96
CA GLY A 12 0.54 2.57 1.65
C GLY A 12 -0.89 2.56 1.12
N TYR A 13 -1.06 2.46 -0.20
CA TYR A 13 -2.38 2.42 -0.83
C TYR A 13 -3.16 1.16 -0.43
N ARG A 14 -2.50 -0.01 -0.48
CA ARG A 14 -3.11 -1.29 -0.06
C ARG A 14 -3.56 -1.24 1.39
N LYS A 15 -2.73 -0.69 2.28
CA LYS A 15 -3.06 -0.54 3.69
C LYS A 15 -4.28 0.34 3.89
N LEU A 16 -4.33 1.49 3.21
CA LEU A 16 -5.45 2.42 3.33
C LEU A 16 -6.75 1.78 2.83
N LEU A 17 -6.72 1.15 1.66
CA LEU A 17 -7.85 0.44 1.09
C LEU A 17 -8.39 -0.65 2.05
N LEU A 18 -7.51 -1.52 2.56
CA LEU A 18 -7.90 -2.56 3.52
C LEU A 18 -8.43 -1.97 4.82
N THR A 19 -7.90 -0.83 5.27
CA THR A 19 -8.36 -0.14 6.49
C THR A 19 -9.79 0.35 6.29
N ASP A 20 -10.08 0.96 5.14
CA ASP A 20 -11.43 1.45 4.83
C ASP A 20 -12.44 0.29 4.78
N ILE A 21 -12.06 -0.84 4.17
CA ILE A 21 -12.90 -2.05 4.10
C ILE A 21 -13.13 -2.67 5.49
N VAL A 22 -12.08 -2.82 6.31
CA VAL A 22 -12.20 -3.42 7.65
C VAL A 22 -13.05 -2.53 8.58
N ASN A 23 -13.00 -1.21 8.41
CA ASN A 23 -13.75 -0.26 9.24
C ASN A 23 -15.14 0.10 8.67
N ASP A 24 -15.51 -0.35 7.47
CA ASP A 24 -16.81 -0.05 6.87
C ASP A 24 -17.94 -0.67 7.70
N PRO A 25 -18.82 0.13 8.33
CA PRO A 25 -19.91 -0.39 9.17
C PRO A 25 -20.90 -1.28 8.40
N VAL A 26 -20.91 -1.25 7.07
CA VAL A 26 -21.67 -2.16 6.21
C VAL A 26 -20.87 -3.45 5.99
N HIS A 27 -20.55 -4.14 7.08
CA HIS A 27 -19.75 -5.39 7.14
C HIS A 27 -20.28 -6.59 6.31
N ASN A 28 -21.33 -6.42 5.50
CA ASN A 28 -21.99 -7.49 4.77
C ASN A 28 -21.82 -7.40 3.24
N GLU A 29 -21.21 -6.34 2.71
CA GLU A 29 -20.80 -6.32 1.30
C GLU A 29 -19.43 -6.97 1.14
N ASN A 30 -19.32 -7.96 0.25
CA ASN A 30 -18.03 -8.61 -0.02
C ASN A 30 -17.03 -7.61 -0.63
N LEU A 31 -15.74 -7.90 -0.49
CA LEU A 31 -14.64 -7.08 -0.99
C LEU A 31 -14.84 -6.61 -2.44
N GLU A 32 -15.34 -7.50 -3.31
CA GLU A 32 -15.59 -7.21 -4.72
C GLU A 32 -16.55 -6.04 -4.93
N LYS A 33 -17.64 -5.96 -4.14
CA LYS A 33 -18.59 -4.84 -4.22
C LYS A 33 -17.98 -3.54 -3.73
N THR A 34 -17.26 -3.58 -2.61
CA THR A 34 -16.58 -2.39 -2.08
C THR A 34 -15.57 -1.85 -3.09
N LEU A 35 -14.79 -2.73 -3.72
CA LEU A 35 -13.83 -2.36 -4.77
C LEU A 35 -14.52 -1.79 -6.02
N LYS A 36 -15.69 -2.29 -6.40
CA LYS A 36 -16.49 -1.75 -7.51
C LYS A 36 -17.04 -0.35 -7.23
N ASN A 37 -17.21 0.01 -5.97
CA ASN A 37 -17.70 1.33 -5.56
C ASN A 37 -16.57 2.38 -5.49
N VAL A 38 -15.30 1.95 -5.46
CA VAL A 38 -14.14 2.86 -5.52
C VAL A 38 -14.13 3.57 -6.87
N ASN A 39 -14.16 4.89 -6.85
CA ASN A 39 -14.12 5.70 -8.06
C ASN A 39 -12.78 6.45 -8.21
N LEU A 40 -12.58 7.11 -9.35
CA LEU A 40 -11.33 7.81 -9.66
C LEU A 40 -10.98 8.90 -8.64
N LYS A 41 -11.97 9.60 -8.08
CA LYS A 41 -11.72 10.62 -7.05
C LYS A 41 -11.12 9.98 -5.80
N ASP A 42 -11.64 8.84 -5.38
CA ASP A 42 -11.13 8.10 -4.22
C ASP A 42 -9.70 7.61 -4.48
N VAL A 43 -9.44 7.05 -5.67
CA VAL A 43 -8.10 6.61 -6.07
C VAL A 43 -7.10 7.78 -6.03
N VAL A 44 -7.44 8.93 -6.63
CA VAL A 44 -6.56 10.10 -6.66
C VAL A 44 -6.33 10.66 -5.26
N PHE A 45 -7.38 10.73 -4.44
CA PHE A 45 -7.28 11.19 -3.05
C PHE A 45 -6.39 10.27 -2.21
N ASN A 46 -6.61 8.96 -2.31
CA ASN A 46 -5.82 7.96 -1.60
C ASN A 46 -4.37 7.95 -2.05
N LEU A 47 -4.10 8.11 -3.35
CA LEU A 47 -2.74 8.24 -3.86
C LEU A 47 -2.03 9.48 -3.30
N ALA A 48 -2.71 10.62 -3.22
CA ALA A 48 -2.16 11.83 -2.61
C ALA A 48 -1.87 11.65 -1.11
N ASN A 49 -2.75 10.94 -0.39
CA ASN A 49 -2.52 10.58 1.00
C ASN A 49 -1.29 9.66 1.15
N CYS A 50 -1.15 8.64 0.30
CA CYS A 50 0.02 7.76 0.32
C CYS A 50 1.31 8.51 0.02
N TRP A 51 1.29 9.48 -0.90
CA TRP A 51 2.45 10.33 -1.18
C TRP A 51 2.94 11.10 0.06
N ALA A 52 2.03 11.52 0.94
CA ALA A 52 2.39 12.22 2.18
C ALA A 52 3.16 11.34 3.17
N PHE A 53 3.04 10.01 3.06
CA PHE A 53 3.79 9.04 3.87
C PHE A 53 5.09 8.58 3.21
N VAL A 54 5.35 8.98 1.96
CA VAL A 54 6.61 8.67 1.30
C VAL A 54 7.73 9.43 2.00
N SER A 55 8.69 8.67 2.50
CA SER A 55 9.87 9.19 3.15
C SER A 55 10.69 10.13 2.28
N THR A 56 11.16 11.21 2.91
CA THR A 56 12.17 12.09 2.32
C THR A 56 13.48 11.34 2.06
N LEU A 57 13.83 10.32 2.86
CA LEU A 57 15.01 9.47 2.61
C LEU A 57 14.86 8.65 1.32
N LEU A 58 13.70 8.01 1.13
CA LEU A 58 13.43 7.23 -0.09
C LEU A 58 13.46 8.13 -1.32
N ILE A 59 12.88 9.32 -1.23
CA ILE A 59 12.95 10.34 -2.28
C ILE A 59 14.41 10.70 -2.55
N ASN A 60 15.18 11.06 -1.52
CA ASN A 60 16.60 11.42 -1.65
C ASN A 60 17.43 10.32 -2.32
N LYS A 61 17.26 9.05 -1.90
CA LYS A 61 17.91 7.89 -2.52
C LYS A 61 17.53 7.75 -4.00
N SER A 62 16.27 7.96 -4.34
CA SER A 62 15.76 7.91 -5.73
C SER A 62 16.40 8.93 -6.65
N TRP A 63 16.77 10.10 -6.12
CA TRP A 63 17.39 11.19 -6.88
C TRP A 63 18.93 11.09 -6.94
N LYS A 64 19.57 10.18 -6.20
CA LYS A 64 21.03 10.07 -6.11
C LYS A 64 21.73 9.94 -7.46
N ASN A 65 21.16 9.16 -8.38
CA ASN A 65 21.73 8.97 -9.73
C ASN A 65 21.54 10.19 -10.64
N LEU A 66 20.55 11.03 -10.36
CA LEU A 66 20.24 12.23 -11.14
C LEU A 66 20.94 13.48 -10.57
N LEU A 67 21.23 13.49 -9.27
CA LEU A 67 21.85 14.59 -8.54
C LEU A 67 22.96 14.06 -7.61
N PRO A 68 24.10 13.61 -8.18
CA PRO A 68 25.15 12.91 -7.43
C PRO A 68 25.91 13.81 -6.44
N ASN A 69 25.89 15.13 -6.62
CA ASN A 69 26.61 16.09 -5.77
C ASN A 69 25.77 16.63 -4.60
N PHE A 70 24.53 16.17 -4.44
CA PHE A 70 23.67 16.64 -3.36
C PHE A 70 23.96 15.86 -2.08
N ILE A 71 24.25 16.57 -0.99
CA ILE A 71 24.45 15.97 0.33
C ILE A 71 23.07 15.64 0.90
N TYR A 72 22.68 14.37 0.84
CA TYR A 72 21.46 13.89 1.46
C TYR A 72 21.76 13.48 2.91
N SER A 73 20.92 13.92 3.85
CA SER A 73 20.99 13.45 5.23
C SER A 73 20.52 12.00 5.29
N GLU A 74 21.39 11.09 5.71
CA GLU A 74 21.04 9.69 6.01
C GLU A 74 20.45 9.62 7.41
N VAL A 75 19.13 9.79 7.51
CA VAL A 75 18.38 9.37 8.71
C VAL A 75 17.85 7.98 8.43
N GLU A 76 18.17 7.01 9.29
CA GLU A 76 17.71 5.63 9.16
C GLU A 76 16.19 5.55 9.41
N GLU A 77 15.47 4.90 8.50
CA GLU A 77 14.02 4.81 8.56
C GLU A 77 13.58 3.38 8.86
N ASN A 78 12.78 3.23 9.91
CA ASN A 78 12.26 1.94 10.36
C ASN A 78 11.07 1.50 9.47
N VAL A 79 11.37 1.04 8.26
CA VAL A 79 10.41 0.41 7.32
C VAL A 79 9.68 -0.85 7.87
N PRO A 80 10.21 -1.66 8.82
CA PRO A 80 9.55 -2.90 9.23
C PRO A 80 8.15 -2.74 9.84
N THR A 81 7.80 -1.57 10.37
CA THR A 81 6.55 -1.36 11.09
C THR A 81 5.32 -1.34 10.17
N GLU A 82 5.48 -0.92 8.91
CA GLU A 82 4.35 -0.83 7.97
C GLU A 82 3.90 -2.18 7.43
N GLU A 83 4.85 -3.08 7.14
CA GLU A 83 4.56 -4.45 6.68
C GLU A 83 3.88 -5.29 7.75
N ILE A 84 4.33 -5.20 9.01
CA ILE A 84 3.72 -5.90 10.14
C ILE A 84 2.25 -5.46 10.33
N GLN A 85 1.96 -4.17 10.16
CA GLN A 85 0.59 -3.65 10.24
C GLN A 85 -0.28 -4.15 9.08
N LEU A 86 0.26 -4.24 7.87
CA LEU A 86 -0.48 -4.76 6.72
C LEU A 86 -0.86 -6.25 6.91
N ALA A 87 0.08 -7.08 7.38
CA ALA A 87 -0.18 -8.48 7.67
C ALA A 87 -1.31 -8.66 8.70
N SER A 88 -1.34 -7.81 9.74
CA SER A 88 -2.43 -7.79 10.72
C SER A 88 -3.79 -7.48 10.08
N LEU A 89 -3.84 -6.48 9.19
CA LEU A 89 -5.08 -6.14 8.46
C LEU A 89 -5.57 -7.29 7.57
N ILE A 90 -4.65 -7.96 6.88
CA ILE A 90 -5.00 -9.11 6.02
C ILE A 90 -5.62 -10.23 6.87
N ASN A 91 -5.03 -10.54 8.03
CA ASN A 91 -5.58 -11.53 8.95
C ASN A 91 -6.96 -11.13 9.47
N GLN A 92 -7.20 -9.85 9.76
CA GLN A 92 -8.53 -9.37 10.17
C GLN A 92 -9.55 -9.54 9.04
N LEU A 93 -9.19 -9.15 7.82
CA LEU A 93 -10.05 -9.30 6.64
C LEU A 93 -10.47 -10.76 6.44
N GLN A 94 -9.51 -11.70 6.55
CA GLN A 94 -9.77 -13.15 6.45
C GLN A 94 -10.72 -13.68 7.52
N ASN A 95 -10.71 -13.09 8.72
CA ASN A 95 -11.59 -13.50 9.81
C ASN A 95 -12.99 -12.86 9.74
N THR A 96 -13.10 -11.68 9.13
CA THR A 96 -14.36 -10.91 9.05
C THR A 96 -15.20 -11.25 7.82
N TYR A 97 -14.55 -11.56 6.70
CA TYR A 97 -15.24 -11.92 5.46
C TYR A 97 -15.04 -13.40 5.13
N PRO A 98 -16.08 -14.13 4.67
CA PRO A 98 -15.92 -15.45 4.08
C PRO A 98 -15.34 -15.30 2.66
N MET A 99 -14.24 -14.56 2.53
CA MET A 99 -13.44 -14.54 1.33
C MET A 99 -12.73 -15.89 1.25
N SER A 100 -12.76 -16.55 0.09
CA SER A 100 -12.05 -17.81 -0.02
C SER A 100 -10.54 -17.55 0.13
N ASN A 101 -9.82 -18.44 0.82
CA ASN A 101 -8.36 -18.33 0.95
C ASN A 101 -7.67 -18.17 -0.42
N THR A 102 -8.28 -18.69 -1.49
CA THR A 102 -7.81 -18.58 -2.87
C THR A 102 -7.86 -17.14 -3.41
N GLU A 103 -8.91 -16.38 -3.12
CA GLU A 103 -9.05 -14.98 -3.58
C GLU A 103 -8.08 -14.05 -2.85
N ALA A 104 -7.91 -14.23 -1.53
CA ALA A 104 -6.96 -13.47 -0.72
C ALA A 104 -5.50 -13.73 -1.14
N LEU A 105 -5.15 -14.99 -1.43
CA LEU A 105 -3.81 -15.36 -1.91
C LEU A 105 -3.53 -14.83 -3.32
N GLN A 106 -4.52 -14.82 -4.21
CA GLN A 106 -4.36 -14.29 -5.56
C GLN A 106 -4.13 -12.77 -5.56
N TRP A 107 -4.83 -12.04 -4.69
CA TRP A 107 -4.58 -10.60 -4.47
C TRP A 107 -3.17 -10.31 -3.93
N ALA A 108 -2.64 -11.19 -3.08
CA ALA A 108 -1.28 -11.07 -2.58
C ALA A 108 -0.22 -11.38 -3.66
N ALA A 109 -0.48 -12.38 -4.51
CA ALA A 109 0.48 -12.89 -5.50
C ALA A 109 0.60 -12.04 -6.78
N GLU A 110 -0.49 -11.42 -7.28
CA GLU A 110 -0.46 -10.56 -8.48
C GLU A 110 0.46 -9.33 -8.33
N ALA A 111 0.94 -9.05 -7.12
CA ALA A 111 1.93 -8.03 -6.84
C ALA A 111 3.34 -8.36 -7.37
N ASP A 112 3.73 -9.64 -7.31
CA ASP A 112 5.11 -10.08 -7.52
C ASP A 112 5.42 -10.42 -8.99
N ASP A 113 4.43 -10.90 -9.76
CA ASP A 113 4.62 -11.25 -11.18
C ASP A 113 4.83 -10.04 -12.11
N SER A 114 4.68 -8.81 -11.60
CA SER A 114 5.04 -7.58 -12.33
C SER A 114 6.53 -7.22 -12.30
N LEU A 115 7.37 -8.12 -11.77
CA LEU A 115 8.83 -7.96 -11.64
C LEU A 115 9.66 -8.81 -12.62
N ALA A 116 9.04 -9.38 -13.66
CA ALA A 116 9.76 -10.01 -14.78
C ALA A 116 9.89 -9.09 -15.99
#